data_AF-A0A967LMY2-F1
#
_entry.id   AF-A0A967LMY2-F1
#
_cell.length_a   1.000
_cell.length_b   1.000
_cell.length_c   1.000
_cell.angle_alpha   90.00
_cell.angle_beta   90.00
_cell.angle_gamma   90.00
#
_symmetry.space_group_name_H-M   'P 1'
#
loop_
_entity.id
_entity.type
_entity.pdbx_description
1 polymer ?
#
loop_
_entity_poly.entity_id
_entity_poly.type
_entity_poly.pdbx_seq_one_letter_code
_entity_poly.pdbx_strand_id
1 'polypeptide(L)' 'MSLEQRLEYLLRAAVRAERNGDHHVARSLRRMARDIQPIDRTLTLAIHDGGT' A
#
# COMPACT_ATOMS: atom_id res chain seq x y z
N MET A 1 18.53 -1.16 -2.03
CA MET A 1 17.20 -1.49 -2.61
C MET A 1 16.34 -0.24 -2.55
N SER A 2 15.78 0.19 -3.68
CA SER A 2 14.94 1.40 -3.73
C SER A 2 13.53 1.17 -3.16
N LEU A 3 12.84 2.25 -2.79
CA LEU A 3 11.45 2.20 -2.29
C LEU A 3 10.52 1.48 -3.28
N GLU A 4 10.63 1.82 -4.56
CA GLU A 4 9.86 1.23 -5.65
C GLU A 4 10.12 -0.28 -5.80
N GLN A 5 11.39 -0.68 -5.70
CA GLN A 5 11.78 -2.10 -5.73
C GLN A 5 11.19 -2.87 -4.55
N ARG A 6 11.13 -2.25 -3.36
CA ARG A 6 10.50 -2.84 -2.17
C ARG A 6 8.99 -2.96 -2.33
N LEU A 7 8.33 -1.95 -2.90
CA LEU A 7 6.90 -1.98 -3.20
C LEU A 7 6.56 -3.07 -4.22
N GLU A 8 7.32 -3.15 -5.32
CA GLU A 8 7.14 -4.19 -6.33
C GLU A 8 7.30 -5.59 -5.72
N TYR A 9 8.34 -5.78 -4.91
CA TYR A 9 8.58 -7.05 -4.22
C TYR A 9 7.39 -7.47 -3.34
N LEU A 10 6.88 -6.56 -2.51
CA LEU A 10 5.75 -6.85 -1.61
C LEU A 10 4.47 -7.18 -2.38
N LEU A 11 4.19 -6.46 -3.47
CA LEU A 11 3.02 -6.71 -4.31
C LEU A 11 3.12 -8.05 -5.05
N ARG A 12 4.29 -8.37 -5.61
CA ARG A 12 4.54 -9.67 -6.27
C ARG A 12 4.42 -10.83 -5.27
N ALA A 13 4.97 -10.66 -4.07
CA ALA A 13 4.84 -11.66 -3.00
C ALA A 13 3.37 -11.85 -2.59
N ALA A 14 2.58 -10.77 -2.52
CA ALA A 14 1.16 -10.86 -2.19
C ALA A 14 0.38 -11.67 -3.24
N VAL A 15 0.61 -11.40 -4.53
CA VAL A 15 -0.02 -12.15 -5.63
C VAL A 15 0.34 -13.63 -5.58
N ARG A 16 1.60 -13.95 -5.27
CA ARG A 16 2.04 -15.34 -5.12
C ARG A 16 1.34 -16.03 -3.95
N ALA A 17 1.21 -15.35 -2.81
CA ALA A 17 0.49 -15.85 -1.66
C ALA A 17 -1.00 -16.11 -1.97
N GLU A 18 -1.68 -15.23 -2.72
CA GLU A 18 -3.06 -15.48 -3.16
C GLU A 18 -3.17 -16.71 -4.05
N ARG A 19 -2.25 -16.88 -5.01
CA ARG A 19 -2.22 -18.06 -5.89
C ARG A 19 -1.98 -19.36 -5.12
N ASN A 20 -1.29 -19.30 -3.99
CA ASN A 20 -1.06 -20.43 -3.11
C ASN A 20 -2.21 -20.69 -2.11
N GLY A 21 -3.22 -19.82 -2.06
CA GLY A 21 -4.33 -19.90 -1.10
C GLY A 21 -4.02 -19.23 0.26
N ASP A 22 -2.85 -18.64 0.42
CA ASP A 22 -2.39 -17.96 1.64
C ASP A 22 -2.95 -16.53 1.74
N HIS A 23 -4.27 -16.41 1.80
CA HIS A 23 -4.98 -15.12 1.80
C HIS A 23 -4.57 -14.20 2.97
N HIS A 24 -4.24 -14.77 4.13
CA HIS A 24 -3.77 -14.00 5.30
C HIS A 24 -2.41 -13.34 5.04
N VAL A 25 -1.49 -14.08 4.41
CA VAL A 25 -0.15 -13.60 4.04
C VAL A 25 -0.27 -12.53 2.96
N ALA A 26 -1.08 -12.77 1.94
CA ALA A 26 -1.36 -11.80 0.88
C ALA A 26 -1.89 -10.47 1.44
N ARG A 27 -2.85 -10.53 2.39
CA ARG A 27 -3.41 -9.35 3.04
C ARG A 27 -2.37 -8.57 3.82
N SER A 28 -1.49 -9.27 4.55
CA SER A 28 -0.41 -8.65 5.31
C SER A 28 0.61 -7.95 4.41
N LEU A 29 1.00 -8.60 3.31
CA LEU A 29 1.91 -8.03 2.32
C LEU A 29 1.34 -6.79 1.63
N ARG A 30 0.06 -6.79 1.28
CA ARG A 30 -0.63 -5.60 0.76
C ARG A 30 -0.72 -4.46 1.77
N ARG A 31 -0.92 -4.77 3.06
CA ARG A 31 -0.92 -3.75 4.13
C ARG A 31 0.46 -3.10 4.25
N MET A 32 1.53 -3.90 4.25
CA MET A 32 2.90 -3.37 4.26
C MET A 32 3.19 -2.50 3.02
N ALA A 33 2.77 -2.93 1.83
CA ALA A 33 2.93 -2.12 0.62
C ALA A 33 2.17 -0.78 0.71
N ARG A 34 0.98 -0.77 1.32
CA ARG A 34 0.19 0.46 1.54
C ARG A 34 0.80 1.40 2.57
N ASP A 35 1.44 0.85 3.60
CA ASP A 35 2.13 1.63 4.65
C ASP A 35 3.41 2.30 4.11
N ILE A 36 4.06 1.64 3.15
CA ILE A 36 5.28 2.11 2.50
C ILE A 36 5.01 3.12 1.39
N GLN A 37 3.82 3.09 0.77
CA GLN A 37 3.42 4.18 -0.12
C GLN A 37 3.36 5.45 0.72
N PRO A 38 4.16 6.50 0.40
CA PRO A 38 3.95 7.78 1.04
C PRO A 38 2.50 8.16 0.83
N ILE A 39 1.86 8.64 1.90
CA ILE A 39 0.54 9.24 1.86
C ILE A 39 0.68 10.55 1.06
N ASP A 40 0.84 10.43 -0.26
CA ASP A 40 0.68 11.52 -1.22
C ASP A 40 -0.77 11.53 -1.72
N ARG A 41 -1.67 11.13 -0.82
CA ARG A 41 -3.08 11.46 -0.89
C ARG A 41 -3.36 12.46 0.22
N THR A 42 -3.48 13.70 -0.21
CA THR A 42 -4.65 14.48 0.17
C THR A 42 -4.48 15.31 1.45
N LEU A 43 -3.53 16.24 1.34
CA LEU A 43 -3.72 17.68 1.59
C LEU A 43 -5.01 18.29 0.93
N THR A 44 -5.96 17.47 0.45
CA THR A 44 -7.25 17.86 -0.17
C THR A 44 -8.44 17.60 0.76
N LEU A 45 -8.21 17.37 2.06
CA LEU A 45 -9.24 17.58 3.08
C LEU A 45 -9.01 18.88 3.86
N ALA A 46 -7.92 19.60 3.59
CA ALA A 46 -7.68 20.95 4.12
C ALA A 46 -8.16 22.07 3.18
N ILE A 47 -8.72 21.72 2.01
CA ILE A 47 -9.36 22.66 1.07
C ILE A 47 -10.84 22.28 0.91
N HIS A 48 -11.55 22.12 2.03
CA HIS A 48 -13.03 22.13 2.01
C HIS A 48 -13.65 22.56 3.34
N ASP A 49 -12.89 22.59 4.44
CA ASP A 49 -13.39 23.02 5.75
C ASP A 49 -12.57 24.22 6.25
N GLY A 50 -13.10 25.42 6.01
CA GLY A 50 -12.43 26.68 6.33
C GLY A 50 -12.99 27.90 5.59
N GLY A 51 -14.08 27.74 4.83
CA GLY A 51 -14.95 28.83 4.44
C GLY A 51 -15.97 29.10 5.54
N THR A 52 -15.67 30.07 6.40
CA THR A 52 -16.63 30.91 7.13
C THR A 52 -15.99 32.25 7.41
#